data_AF-A0A7S2UXA6-F1
#
_entry.id   AF-A0A7S2UXA6-F1
#
_cell.length_a   1.000
_cell.length_b   1.000
_cell.length_c   1.000
_cell.angle_alpha   90.00
_cell.angle_beta   90.00
_cell.angle_gamma   90.00
#
_symmetry.space_group_name_H-M   'P 1'
#
loop_
_entity.id
_entity.type
_entity.pdbx_description
1 polymer ?
#
loop_
_entity_poly.entity_id
_entity_poly.type
_entity_poly.pdbx_seq_one_letter_code
_entity_poly.pdbx_strand_id
1 'polypeptide(L)'
;MSEEVKTEGIPTEVPSSEAPTSEEPSSEEPSSKKAKILGEGYTLNINNAVDKSYEIKSLTEIAEAPVAAIQGISDRGAEILAKYRVHSVADLAEWKFAKWCEAIVILADTEEPGKRDEASMMNINKAMDKEYEKKTLSEICQAPISAVQGLTDEACEYLRSLRVDTVEKLGKWKFYKWAKSIVILAGVENADFSSR
;
A
#
# COMPACT_ATOMS: atom_id res chain seq x y z
N MET A 1 74.26 -23.98 -6.71
CA MET A 1 73.19 -24.17 -5.69
C MET A 1 72.00 -24.68 -6.46
N SER A 2 72.06 -25.90 -7.02
CA SER A 2 72.12 -27.19 -6.32
C SER A 2 70.83 -27.39 -5.52
N GLU A 3 69.88 -28.12 -6.10
CA GLU A 3 69.32 -29.31 -5.47
C GLU A 3 68.56 -30.13 -6.51
N GLU A 4 69.18 -31.24 -6.90
CA GLU A 4 68.53 -32.42 -7.46
C GLU A 4 67.85 -33.17 -6.32
N VAL A 5 66.64 -33.69 -6.54
CA VAL A 5 66.23 -34.94 -5.87
C VAL A 5 65.63 -35.86 -6.92
N LYS A 6 66.38 -36.93 -7.15
CA LYS A 6 66.06 -38.10 -7.96
C LYS A 6 65.62 -39.20 -6.99
N THR A 7 64.51 -39.88 -7.25
CA THR A 7 64.35 -41.28 -6.82
C THR A 7 63.52 -42.05 -7.83
N GLU A 8 64.14 -43.09 -8.36
CA GLU A 8 63.60 -44.14 -9.23
C GLU A 8 62.85 -45.20 -8.41
N GLY A 9 61.98 -45.97 -9.08
CA GLY A 9 61.49 -47.26 -8.61
C GLY A 9 60.33 -47.82 -9.43
N ILE A 10 60.65 -48.64 -10.44
CA ILE A 10 59.73 -49.48 -11.27
C ILE A 10 59.58 -50.86 -10.57
N PRO A 11 58.45 -51.60 -10.71
CA PRO A 11 58.43 -52.72 -11.66
C PRO A 11 57.07 -53.00 -12.36
N THR A 12 57.17 -53.27 -13.67
CA THR A 12 56.46 -54.26 -14.52
C THR A 12 55.20 -55.00 -14.04
N GLU A 13 54.12 -54.98 -14.84
CA GLU A 13 53.50 -56.16 -15.51
C GLU A 13 52.27 -55.73 -16.35
N VAL A 14 52.10 -56.36 -17.53
CA VAL A 14 50.88 -56.30 -18.36
C VAL A 14 50.23 -57.68 -18.24
N PRO A 15 48.88 -57.80 -18.19
CA PRO A 15 48.21 -58.34 -19.36
C PRO A 15 46.77 -57.83 -19.63
N SER A 16 46.44 -57.88 -20.92
CA SER A 16 45.15 -58.18 -21.57
C SER A 16 43.81 -58.12 -20.81
N SER A 17 42.87 -57.47 -21.49
CA SER A 17 41.50 -57.95 -21.76
C SER A 17 40.54 -58.04 -20.58
N GLU A 18 39.60 -57.09 -20.53
CA GLU A 18 38.16 -57.37 -20.64
C GLU A 18 37.39 -56.04 -20.65
N ALA A 19 36.49 -55.88 -21.62
CA ALA A 19 35.57 -54.75 -21.67
C ALA A 19 34.44 -54.99 -20.67
N PRO A 20 34.12 -54.04 -19.77
CA PRO A 20 32.85 -54.04 -19.07
C PRO A 20 31.85 -53.18 -19.84
N THR A 21 30.81 -53.88 -20.26
CA THR A 21 29.47 -53.44 -20.65
C THR A 21 29.08 -52.09 -20.02
N SER A 22 28.73 -51.13 -20.87
CA SER A 22 28.13 -49.87 -20.47
C SER A 22 26.79 -50.14 -19.77
N GLU A 23 26.74 -50.02 -18.46
CA GLU A 23 25.50 -49.77 -17.73
C GLU A 23 25.00 -48.38 -18.14
N GLU A 24 23.91 -48.36 -18.90
CA GLU A 24 23.13 -47.15 -19.15
C GLU A 24 22.63 -46.61 -17.80
N PRO A 25 22.87 -45.34 -17.43
CA PRO A 25 22.16 -44.74 -16.33
C PRO A 25 20.70 -44.60 -16.75
N SER A 26 19.85 -45.44 -16.16
CA SER A 26 18.40 -45.29 -16.12
C SER A 26 18.07 -43.85 -15.75
N SER A 27 17.65 -43.06 -16.74
CA SER A 27 17.15 -41.71 -16.56
C SER A 27 15.78 -41.80 -15.88
N GLU A 28 15.77 -41.79 -14.55
CA GLU A 28 14.58 -41.39 -13.82
C GLU A 28 14.34 -39.90 -14.11
N GLU A 29 13.42 -39.65 -15.03
CA GLU A 29 12.86 -38.33 -15.27
C GLU A 29 12.32 -37.77 -13.94
N PRO A 30 12.71 -36.56 -13.51
CA PRO A 30 12.09 -35.95 -12.35
C PRO A 30 10.61 -35.67 -12.69
N SER A 31 9.73 -36.47 -12.09
CA SER A 31 8.28 -36.26 -12.11
C SER A 31 7.97 -34.80 -11.73
N SER A 32 7.61 -34.00 -12.73
CA SER A 32 7.24 -32.60 -12.55
C SER A 32 5.87 -32.54 -11.86
N LYS A 33 5.87 -32.60 -10.53
CA LYS A 33 4.71 -32.16 -9.75
C LYS A 33 4.48 -30.69 -10.08
N LYS A 34 3.48 -30.39 -10.92
CA LYS A 34 3.01 -29.01 -11.15
C LYS A 34 2.80 -28.36 -9.78
N ALA A 35 3.55 -27.31 -9.49
CA ALA A 35 3.38 -26.53 -8.27
C ALA A 35 1.92 -26.05 -8.20
N LYS A 36 1.28 -26.23 -7.05
CA LYS A 36 -0.07 -25.71 -6.81
C LYS A 36 -0.03 -24.20 -7.02
N ILE A 37 -0.84 -23.70 -7.95
CA ILE A 37 -0.97 -22.26 -8.20
C ILE A 37 -1.72 -21.69 -7.00
N LEU A 38 -1.04 -20.86 -6.21
CA LEU A 38 -1.66 -20.16 -5.09
C LEU A 38 -2.73 -19.20 -5.65
N GLY A 39 -3.94 -19.25 -5.10
CA GLY A 39 -5.06 -18.43 -5.57
C GLY A 39 -5.76 -18.92 -6.85
N GLU A 40 -5.57 -20.18 -7.26
CA GLU A 40 -6.34 -20.75 -8.38
C GLU A 40 -7.85 -20.66 -8.14
N GLY A 41 -8.59 -20.10 -9.11
CA GLY A 41 -10.05 -19.92 -9.03
C GLY A 41 -10.52 -18.61 -8.36
N TYR A 42 -9.63 -17.81 -7.80
CA TYR A 42 -9.97 -16.50 -7.23
C TYR A 42 -10.06 -15.42 -8.32
N THR A 43 -11.04 -14.51 -8.20
CA THR A 43 -11.29 -13.45 -9.21
C THR A 43 -11.26 -12.03 -8.64
N LEU A 44 -11.04 -11.88 -7.32
CA LEU A 44 -10.97 -10.58 -6.65
C LEU A 44 -9.79 -9.76 -7.20
N ASN A 45 -10.02 -8.47 -7.47
CA ASN A 45 -8.97 -7.53 -7.83
C ASN A 45 -9.40 -6.08 -7.53
N ILE A 46 -8.43 -5.16 -7.50
CA ILE A 46 -8.63 -3.72 -7.35
C ILE A 46 -7.84 -2.92 -8.41
N ASN A 47 -7.67 -3.46 -9.62
CA ASN A 47 -6.73 -2.93 -10.62
C ASN A 47 -6.93 -1.45 -10.97
N ASN A 48 -8.15 -0.92 -10.83
CA ASN A 48 -8.43 0.50 -11.09
C ASN A 48 -7.98 1.45 -9.97
N ALA A 49 -7.54 0.92 -8.82
CA ALA A 49 -7.09 1.70 -7.66
C ALA A 49 -5.55 1.74 -7.51
N VAL A 50 -4.83 0.80 -8.12
CA VAL A 50 -3.40 0.62 -7.91
C VAL A 50 -2.63 0.67 -9.22
N ASP A 51 -1.37 1.07 -9.14
CA ASP A 51 -0.49 1.11 -10.30
C ASP A 51 -0.19 -0.30 -10.84
N LYS A 52 0.24 -0.40 -12.11
CA LYS A 52 0.30 -1.69 -12.83
C LYS A 52 1.17 -2.75 -12.13
N SER A 53 2.25 -2.31 -11.49
CA SER A 53 3.18 -3.17 -10.75
C SER A 53 2.60 -3.76 -9.47
N TYR A 54 1.49 -3.21 -8.96
CA TYR A 54 0.84 -3.62 -7.73
C TYR A 54 -0.44 -4.46 -7.94
N GLU A 55 -0.91 -4.64 -9.18
CA GLU A 55 -2.10 -5.45 -9.49
C GLU A 55 -1.99 -6.92 -9.07
N ILE A 56 -0.77 -7.44 -8.88
CA ILE A 56 -0.49 -8.83 -8.49
C ILE A 56 -0.14 -9.00 -7.01
N LYS A 57 -0.18 -7.91 -6.24
CA LYS A 57 0.20 -7.87 -4.83
C LYS A 57 -0.99 -8.18 -3.94
N SER A 58 -0.72 -8.73 -2.75
CA SER A 58 -1.75 -8.86 -1.73
C SER A 58 -2.19 -7.50 -1.20
N LEU A 59 -3.37 -7.40 -0.59
CA LEU A 59 -3.83 -6.16 0.05
C LEU A 59 -2.90 -5.73 1.18
N THR A 60 -2.31 -6.68 1.90
CA THR A 60 -1.30 -6.44 2.93
C THR A 60 -0.04 -5.81 2.33
N GLU A 61 0.49 -6.38 1.24
CA GLU A 61 1.65 -5.82 0.52
C GLU A 61 1.33 -4.42 -0.04
N ILE A 62 0.12 -4.20 -0.54
CA ILE A 62 -0.32 -2.89 -1.06
C ILE A 62 -0.46 -1.87 0.08
N ALA A 63 -0.97 -2.27 1.24
CA ALA A 63 -1.08 -1.38 2.40
C ALA A 63 0.29 -0.86 2.86
N GLU A 64 1.31 -1.72 2.83
CA GLU A 64 2.69 -1.36 3.19
C GLU A 64 3.46 -0.64 2.06
N ALA A 65 2.94 -0.68 0.83
CA ALA A 65 3.57 -0.07 -0.32
C ALA A 65 3.60 1.47 -0.23
N PRO A 66 4.54 2.14 -0.93
CA PRO A 66 4.57 3.59 -1.04
C PRO A 66 3.23 4.16 -1.54
N VAL A 67 2.89 5.39 -1.15
CA VAL A 67 1.64 6.05 -1.59
C VAL A 67 1.49 6.08 -3.12
N ALA A 68 2.59 6.17 -3.86
CA ALA A 68 2.62 6.13 -5.32
C ALA A 68 2.13 4.78 -5.91
N ALA A 69 1.95 3.73 -5.08
CA ALA A 69 1.26 2.50 -5.48
C ALA A 69 -0.22 2.74 -5.82
N ILE A 70 -0.83 3.82 -5.32
CA ILE A 70 -2.19 4.23 -5.68
C ILE A 70 -2.15 4.94 -7.02
N GLN A 71 -2.81 4.36 -8.02
CA GLN A 71 -2.87 4.94 -9.34
C GLN A 71 -3.49 6.34 -9.28
N GLY A 72 -2.82 7.31 -9.90
CA GLY A 72 -3.27 8.70 -10.00
C GLY A 72 -2.70 9.63 -8.94
N ILE A 73 -1.90 9.12 -7.99
CA ILE A 73 -1.01 9.95 -7.17
C ILE A 73 0.34 10.06 -7.89
N SER A 74 0.70 11.28 -8.30
CA SER A 74 2.02 11.57 -8.89
C SER A 74 3.16 11.53 -7.87
N ASP A 75 4.41 11.38 -8.33
CA ASP A 75 5.62 11.47 -7.48
C ASP A 75 5.66 12.77 -6.66
N ARG A 76 5.37 13.91 -7.32
CA ARG A 76 5.27 15.21 -6.64
C ARG A 76 4.22 15.20 -5.52
N GLY A 77 3.14 14.48 -5.72
CA GLY A 77 2.11 14.27 -4.72
C GLY A 77 2.58 13.46 -3.53
N ALA A 78 3.29 12.37 -3.80
CA ALA A 78 3.90 11.54 -2.76
C ALA A 78 4.94 12.33 -1.95
N GLU A 79 5.75 13.19 -2.58
CA GLU A 79 6.69 14.09 -1.90
C GLU A 79 5.99 15.05 -0.93
N ILE A 80 4.86 15.63 -1.34
CA ILE A 80 4.11 16.57 -0.49
C ILE A 80 3.47 15.83 0.68
N LEU A 81 2.91 14.64 0.44
CA LEU A 81 2.36 13.79 1.49
C LEU A 81 3.43 13.31 2.48
N ALA A 82 4.64 13.02 2.01
CA ALA A 82 5.77 12.63 2.85
C ALA A 82 6.14 13.70 3.90
N LYS A 83 5.90 14.99 3.62
CA LYS A 83 6.08 16.08 4.62
C LYS A 83 5.17 15.94 5.83
N TYR A 84 4.07 15.21 5.69
CA TYR A 84 3.12 14.89 6.75
C TYR A 84 3.28 13.48 7.29
N ARG A 85 4.43 12.84 7.06
CA ARG A 85 4.72 11.45 7.43
C ARG A 85 3.79 10.45 6.76
N VAL A 86 3.28 10.79 5.57
CA VAL A 86 2.46 9.90 4.75
C VAL A 86 3.36 9.28 3.68
N HIS A 87 3.93 8.12 3.98
CA HIS A 87 4.90 7.44 3.11
C HIS A 87 4.30 6.21 2.42
N SER A 88 3.34 5.54 3.08
CA SER A 88 2.68 4.33 2.60
C SER A 88 1.18 4.52 2.36
N VAL A 89 0.56 3.56 1.69
CA VAL A 89 -0.90 3.47 1.57
C VAL A 89 -1.55 3.42 2.96
N ALA A 90 -0.96 2.69 3.91
CA ALA A 90 -1.41 2.65 5.29
C ALA A 90 -1.32 4.02 5.97
N ASP A 91 -0.25 4.78 5.77
CA ASP A 91 -0.16 6.13 6.33
C ASP A 91 -1.23 7.07 5.72
N LEU A 92 -1.54 6.91 4.43
CA LEU A 92 -2.59 7.71 3.79
C LEU A 92 -3.96 7.35 4.38
N ALA A 93 -4.24 6.06 4.61
CA ALA A 93 -5.45 5.61 5.29
C ALA A 93 -5.56 6.21 6.71
N GLU A 94 -4.43 6.42 7.38
CA GLU A 94 -4.32 7.01 8.71
C GLU A 94 -4.21 8.55 8.73
N TRP A 95 -4.20 9.20 7.56
CA TRP A 95 -3.96 10.63 7.46
C TRP A 95 -5.08 11.45 8.11
N LYS A 96 -4.77 12.06 9.26
CA LYS A 96 -5.76 12.71 10.15
C LYS A 96 -6.64 13.76 9.46
N PHE A 97 -6.11 14.53 8.51
CA PHE A 97 -6.87 15.61 7.87
C PHE A 97 -7.97 15.05 6.96
N ALA A 98 -7.66 14.02 6.17
CA ALA A 98 -8.66 13.34 5.36
C ALA A 98 -9.68 12.59 6.23
N LYS A 99 -9.25 11.96 7.33
CA LYS A 99 -10.15 11.37 8.35
C LYS A 99 -11.16 12.36 8.91
N TRP A 100 -10.69 13.53 9.35
CA TRP A 100 -11.55 14.57 9.90
C TRP A 100 -12.53 15.08 8.85
N CYS A 101 -12.05 15.38 7.65
CA CYS A 101 -12.90 15.85 6.56
C CYS A 101 -13.97 14.81 6.16
N GLU A 102 -13.61 13.53 6.12
CA GLU A 102 -14.56 12.46 5.84
C GLU A 102 -15.62 12.35 6.93
N ALA A 103 -15.22 12.37 8.21
CA ALA A 103 -16.15 12.32 9.33
C ALA A 103 -17.11 13.52 9.33
N ILE A 104 -16.61 14.72 9.01
CA ILE A 104 -17.43 15.93 8.86
C ILE A 104 -18.46 15.73 7.75
N VAL A 105 -18.04 15.26 6.57
CA VAL A 105 -18.97 15.02 5.44
C VAL A 105 -20.02 13.98 5.78
N ILE A 106 -19.64 12.88 6.44
CA ILE A 106 -20.58 11.83 6.84
C ILE A 106 -21.64 12.37 7.81
N LEU A 107 -21.24 13.18 8.79
CA LEU A 107 -22.16 13.68 9.81
C LEU A 107 -22.92 14.94 9.38
N ALA A 108 -22.45 15.70 8.38
CA ALA A 108 -23.14 16.87 7.85
C ALA A 108 -24.56 16.53 7.36
N ASP A 109 -24.74 15.37 6.73
CA ASP A 109 -26.05 14.88 6.26
C ASP A 109 -27.05 14.60 7.41
N THR A 110 -26.59 14.60 8.66
CA THR A 110 -27.42 14.38 9.86
C THR A 110 -27.82 15.67 10.57
N GLU A 111 -27.33 16.84 10.13
CA GLU A 111 -27.68 18.11 10.74
C GLU A 111 -29.14 18.49 10.49
N GLU A 112 -29.83 18.93 11.53
CA GLU A 112 -31.10 19.62 11.44
C GLU A 112 -30.86 21.15 11.42
N PRO A 113 -31.03 21.83 10.28
CA PRO A 113 -30.67 23.24 10.16
C PRO A 113 -31.39 24.12 11.18
N GLY A 114 -30.62 24.88 11.97
CA GLY A 114 -31.15 25.81 12.98
C GLY A 114 -31.73 25.15 14.24
N LYS A 115 -31.53 23.83 14.43
CA LYS A 115 -32.07 23.08 15.59
C LYS A 115 -31.03 22.78 16.67
N ARG A 116 -29.91 23.51 16.70
CA ARG A 116 -28.92 23.34 17.78
C ARG A 116 -29.54 23.79 19.11
N ASP A 117 -29.59 22.87 20.07
CA ASP A 117 -29.93 23.17 21.46
C ASP A 117 -28.82 24.02 22.13
N GLU A 118 -29.19 25.04 22.91
CA GLU A 118 -28.25 25.93 23.60
C GLU A 118 -27.37 25.19 24.62
N ALA A 119 -27.82 24.07 25.19
CA ALA A 119 -27.05 23.23 26.10
C ALA A 119 -26.11 22.24 25.38
N SER A 120 -26.12 22.20 24.03
CA SER A 120 -25.28 21.29 23.26
C SER A 120 -23.78 21.59 23.44
N MET A 121 -23.02 20.57 23.83
CA MET A 121 -21.57 20.64 24.07
C MET A 121 -20.73 20.23 22.84
N MET A 122 -21.38 19.82 21.74
CA MET A 122 -20.70 19.31 20.55
C MET A 122 -19.85 20.39 19.87
N ASN A 123 -18.59 20.07 19.59
CA ASN A 123 -17.65 20.92 18.86
C ASN A 123 -16.50 20.09 18.26
N ILE A 124 -15.79 20.66 17.28
CA ILE A 124 -14.60 20.06 16.65
C ILE A 124 -13.43 21.05 16.59
N ASN A 125 -13.31 21.94 17.59
CA ASN A 125 -12.38 23.08 17.55
C ASN A 125 -10.91 22.68 17.34
N LYS A 126 -10.53 21.46 17.73
CA LYS A 126 -9.16 20.95 17.51
C LYS A 126 -8.84 20.60 16.05
N ALA A 127 -9.84 20.53 15.18
CA ALA A 127 -9.67 20.20 13.77
C ALA A 127 -9.75 21.45 12.86
N MET A 128 -10.32 22.54 13.36
CA MET A 128 -10.69 23.69 12.56
C MET A 128 -9.95 24.95 13.02
N ASP A 129 -9.60 25.83 12.09
CA ASP A 129 -9.13 27.16 12.43
C ASP A 129 -10.23 27.98 13.12
N LYS A 130 -9.79 28.96 13.93
CA LYS A 130 -10.64 29.74 14.84
C LYS A 130 -11.87 30.38 14.18
N GLU A 131 -11.75 30.76 12.91
CA GLU A 131 -12.83 31.35 12.11
C GLU A 131 -13.97 30.36 11.85
N TYR A 132 -13.67 29.06 11.79
CA TYR A 132 -14.61 27.99 11.43
C TYR A 132 -15.13 27.19 12.64
N GLU A 133 -14.58 27.40 13.85
CA GLU A 133 -14.96 26.65 15.07
C GLU A 133 -16.45 26.72 15.43
N LYS A 134 -17.15 27.78 15.01
CA LYS A 134 -18.57 28.02 15.32
C LYS A 134 -19.52 27.68 14.17
N LYS A 135 -18.98 27.20 13.05
CA LYS A 135 -19.76 26.85 11.86
C LYS A 135 -20.44 25.49 12.03
N THR A 136 -21.57 25.32 11.36
CA THR A 136 -22.21 24.02 11.19
C THR A 136 -21.33 23.08 10.35
N LEU A 137 -21.51 21.77 10.44
CA LEU A 137 -20.79 20.82 9.59
C LEU A 137 -21.08 21.08 8.11
N SER A 138 -22.33 21.44 7.77
CA SER A 138 -22.75 21.82 6.42
C SER A 138 -22.00 23.06 5.89
N GLU A 139 -21.85 24.10 6.72
CA GLU A 139 -21.03 25.27 6.37
C GLU A 139 -19.54 24.90 6.26
N ILE A 140 -19.04 24.04 7.14
CA ILE A 140 -17.65 23.57 7.12
C ILE A 140 -17.37 22.76 5.85
N CYS A 141 -18.31 21.93 5.37
CA CYS A 141 -18.15 21.21 4.11
C CYS A 141 -17.83 22.15 2.93
N GLN A 142 -18.41 23.35 2.91
CA GLN A 142 -18.18 24.36 1.88
C GLN A 142 -16.93 25.22 2.13
N ALA A 143 -16.30 25.11 3.31
CA ALA A 143 -15.11 25.86 3.66
C ALA A 143 -13.90 25.44 2.80
N PRO A 144 -12.96 26.36 2.52
CA PRO A 144 -11.71 26.02 1.85
C PRO A 144 -10.88 25.06 2.71
N ILE A 145 -9.99 24.29 2.09
CA ILE A 145 -9.19 23.30 2.84
C ILE A 145 -8.24 23.93 3.86
N SER A 146 -7.89 25.20 3.67
CA SER A 146 -7.14 26.01 4.64
C SER A 146 -7.92 26.30 5.93
N ALA A 147 -9.20 25.91 6.03
CA ALA A 147 -9.96 25.95 7.28
C ALA A 147 -9.58 24.83 8.26
N VAL A 148 -8.91 23.77 7.77
CA VAL A 148 -8.48 22.63 8.58
C VAL A 148 -7.13 22.96 9.21
N GLN A 149 -7.11 23.07 10.53
CA GLN A 149 -5.92 23.48 11.25
C GLN A 149 -4.76 22.50 11.05
N GLY A 150 -3.58 23.02 10.71
CA GLY A 150 -2.34 22.25 10.61
C GLY A 150 -1.99 21.75 9.21
N LEU A 151 -2.83 22.05 8.21
CA LEU A 151 -2.41 22.00 6.80
C LEU A 151 -1.61 23.26 6.45
N THR A 152 -0.52 23.10 5.72
CA THR A 152 0.29 24.21 5.20
C THR A 152 -0.28 24.72 3.87
N ASP A 153 0.03 25.98 3.53
CA ASP A 153 -0.35 26.58 2.25
C ASP A 153 0.12 25.75 1.05
N GLU A 154 1.33 25.18 1.10
CA GLU A 154 1.85 24.31 0.04
C GLU A 154 0.99 23.05 -0.15
N ALA A 155 0.50 22.45 0.93
CA ALA A 155 -0.38 21.29 0.85
C ALA A 155 -1.77 21.68 0.31
N CYS A 156 -2.30 22.82 0.76
CA CYS A 156 -3.54 23.38 0.24
C CYS A 156 -3.45 23.62 -1.28
N GLU A 157 -2.35 24.18 -1.78
CA GLU A 157 -2.14 24.42 -3.21
C GLU A 157 -2.00 23.13 -4.01
N TYR A 158 -1.31 22.12 -3.47
CA TYR A 158 -1.29 20.79 -4.10
C TYR A 158 -2.67 20.16 -4.19
N LEU A 159 -3.43 20.15 -3.09
CA LEU A 159 -4.80 19.62 -3.08
C LEU A 159 -5.68 20.38 -4.08
N ARG A 160 -5.57 21.72 -4.13
CA ARG A 160 -6.25 22.56 -5.12
C ARG A 160 -5.89 22.18 -6.56
N SER A 161 -4.63 21.84 -6.84
CA SER A 161 -4.19 21.36 -8.16
C SER A 161 -4.89 20.06 -8.57
N LEU A 162 -5.24 19.22 -7.59
CA LEU A 162 -6.04 18.00 -7.77
C LEU A 162 -7.56 18.24 -7.79
N ARG A 163 -8.00 19.51 -7.82
CA ARG A 163 -9.41 19.92 -7.67
C ARG A 163 -10.01 19.57 -6.31
N VAL A 164 -9.18 19.49 -5.28
CA VAL A 164 -9.55 19.29 -3.87
C VAL A 164 -9.30 20.58 -3.10
N ASP A 165 -10.24 21.52 -3.18
CA ASP A 165 -10.11 22.87 -2.60
C ASP A 165 -11.03 23.13 -1.40
N THR A 166 -11.98 22.24 -1.12
CA THR A 166 -12.90 22.33 0.04
C THR A 166 -12.77 21.14 0.97
N VAL A 167 -13.23 21.30 2.21
CA VAL A 167 -13.34 20.21 3.21
C VAL A 167 -14.16 19.05 2.65
N GLU A 168 -15.28 19.35 1.99
CA GLU A 168 -16.12 18.32 1.37
C GLU A 168 -15.37 17.50 0.33
N LYS A 169 -14.60 18.17 -0.53
CA LYS A 169 -13.82 17.50 -1.57
C LYS A 169 -12.71 16.63 -0.97
N LEU A 170 -12.05 17.07 0.10
CA LEU A 170 -11.06 16.22 0.78
C LEU A 170 -11.74 15.03 1.46
N GLY A 171 -12.88 15.24 2.13
CA GLY A 171 -13.66 14.17 2.75
C GLY A 171 -14.21 13.17 1.74
N LYS A 172 -14.41 13.59 0.49
CA LYS A 172 -14.83 12.73 -0.63
C LYS A 172 -13.65 12.24 -1.50
N TRP A 173 -12.41 12.53 -1.11
CA TRP A 173 -11.24 12.26 -1.96
C TRP A 173 -11.02 10.77 -2.19
N LYS A 174 -11.09 10.34 -3.45
CA LYS A 174 -11.11 8.92 -3.81
C LYS A 174 -9.86 8.15 -3.38
N PHE A 175 -8.68 8.77 -3.44
CA PHE A 175 -7.42 8.09 -3.13
C PHE A 175 -7.32 7.76 -1.63
N TYR A 176 -7.76 8.67 -0.78
CA TYR A 176 -7.90 8.42 0.65
C TYR A 176 -8.90 7.27 0.93
N LYS A 177 -10.07 7.29 0.25
CA LYS A 177 -11.07 6.22 0.40
C LYS A 177 -10.54 4.86 -0.03
N TRP A 178 -9.81 4.80 -1.14
CA TRP A 178 -9.16 3.58 -1.59
C TRP A 178 -8.13 3.08 -0.58
N ALA A 179 -7.23 3.95 -0.12
CA ALA A 179 -6.24 3.60 0.90
C ALA A 179 -6.90 3.03 2.17
N LYS A 180 -7.92 3.72 2.68
CA LYS A 180 -8.70 3.27 3.84
C LYS A 180 -9.34 1.91 3.61
N SER A 181 -9.99 1.71 2.46
CA SER A 181 -10.62 0.43 2.12
C SER A 181 -9.61 -0.72 1.97
N ILE A 182 -8.44 -0.45 1.38
CA ILE A 182 -7.35 -1.43 1.26
C ILE A 182 -6.91 -1.88 2.64
N VAL A 183 -6.62 -0.96 3.56
CA VAL A 183 -6.18 -1.29 4.93
C VAL A 183 -7.25 -2.08 5.70
N ILE A 184 -8.53 -1.70 5.57
CA ILE A 184 -9.64 -2.43 6.21
C ILE A 184 -9.68 -3.89 5.71
N LEU A 185 -9.58 -4.11 4.40
CA LEU A 185 -9.64 -5.44 3.81
C LEU A 185 -8.36 -6.25 4.02
N ALA A 186 -7.20 -5.60 4.07
CA ALA A 186 -5.93 -6.23 4.44
C ALA A 186 -6.02 -6.85 5.85
N GLY A 187 -6.75 -6.22 6.78
CA GLY A 187 -6.97 -6.75 8.12
C GLY A 187 -7.76 -8.07 8.19
N VAL A 188 -8.36 -8.52 7.07
CA VAL A 188 -9.06 -9.81 6.95
C VAL A 188 -8.49 -10.68 5.83
N GLU A 189 -7.34 -10.31 5.27
CA GLU A 189 -6.66 -11.07 4.23
C GLU A 189 -5.72 -12.12 4.84
N ASN A 190 -5.86 -13.36 4.39
CA ASN A 190 -4.86 -14.39 4.61
C ASN A 190 -4.02 -14.53 3.34
N ALA A 191 -2.77 -14.06 3.36
CA ALA A 191 -1.88 -14.08 2.19
C ALA A 191 -1.59 -15.50 1.66
N ASP A 192 -1.83 -16.53 2.47
CA ASP A 192 -1.71 -17.94 2.10
C ASP A 192 -3.02 -18.55 1.56
N PHE A 193 -4.07 -17.73 1.40
CA PHE A 193 -5.42 -18.11 0.94
C PHE A 193 -6.14 -19.11 1.86
N SER A 194 -5.70 -19.25 3.12
CA SER A 194 -6.42 -20.03 4.12
C SER A 194 -7.75 -19.37 4.51
N SER A 195 -8.76 -20.17 4.86
CA SER A 195 -10.09 -19.66 5.21
C SER A 195 -10.27 -19.29 6.68
N ARG A 196 -9.29 -19.59 7.56
CA ARG A 196 -9.29 -19.33 9.00
C ARG A 196 -7.88 -19.34 9.57
#